data_AF-A0A928C0F3-F1
#
_entry.id   AF-A0A928C0F3-F1
#
_cell.length_a   1.000
_cell.length_b   1.000
_cell.length_c   1.000
_cell.angle_alpha   90.00
_cell.angle_beta   90.00
_cell.angle_gamma   90.00
#
_symmetry.space_group_name_H-M   'P 1'
#
loop_
_entity.id
_entity.type
_entity.pdbx_description
1 polymer ?
#
loop_
_entity_poly.entity_id
_entity_poly.type
_entity_poly.pdbx_seq_one_letter_code
_entity_poly.pdbx_strand_id
1 'polypeptide(L)'
;MKDITITINESDITERIATMSGYAALARSKAGMPERFTDILQTTDDDRAIIQGFIGEGINEAVGIINRFMSPCSARFVDAGDDNRLIRITFTLPHNCPASSIEALKTTITNLAAYRSLQHWMLTVKPDEANLNASKADSELARMRSLLAVRERPKMNHDNKDNIIEL
;
A
#
# COMPACT_ATOMS: atom_id res chain seq x y z
N MET A 1 -0.64 -24.25 -0.41
CA MET A 1 -0.51 -22.82 -0.66
C MET A 1 -1.31 -22.44 -1.91
N LYS A 2 -1.84 -21.22 -2.01
CA LYS A 2 -2.59 -20.75 -3.18
C LYS A 2 -2.08 -19.39 -3.61
N ASP A 3 -1.99 -19.19 -4.93
CA ASP A 3 -1.68 -17.88 -5.50
C ASP A 3 -2.91 -16.96 -5.39
N ILE A 4 -2.66 -15.79 -4.82
CA ILE A 4 -3.65 -14.74 -4.62
C ILE A 4 -3.19 -13.53 -5.43
N THR A 5 -4.11 -12.96 -6.18
CA THR A 5 -3.89 -11.70 -6.89
C THR A 5 -4.84 -10.66 -6.32
N ILE A 6 -4.28 -9.64 -5.68
CA ILE A 6 -5.00 -8.42 -5.32
C ILE A 6 -4.98 -7.51 -6.54
N THR A 7 -6.15 -7.00 -6.91
CA THR A 7 -6.28 -5.97 -7.95
C THR A 7 -6.76 -4.68 -7.30
N ILE A 8 -5.98 -3.61 -7.46
CA ILE A 8 -6.28 -2.25 -7.01
C ILE A 8 -6.43 -1.37 -8.25
N ASN A 9 -7.46 -0.53 -8.29
CA ASN A 9 -7.53 0.49 -9.33
C ASN A 9 -6.67 1.69 -8.89
N GLU A 10 -5.84 2.22 -9.79
CA GLU A 10 -5.10 3.45 -9.54
C GLU A 10 -6.06 4.60 -9.18
N SER A 11 -7.27 4.61 -9.76
CA SER A 11 -8.33 5.56 -9.40
C SER A 11 -8.73 5.50 -7.91
N ASP A 12 -8.69 4.32 -7.29
CA ASP A 12 -9.01 4.17 -5.86
C ASP A 12 -7.95 4.87 -5.00
N ILE A 13 -6.68 4.82 -5.44
CA ILE A 13 -5.57 5.48 -4.76
C ILE A 13 -5.68 6.99 -4.96
N THR A 14 -5.95 7.46 -6.17
CA THR A 14 -6.08 8.90 -6.45
C THR A 14 -7.30 9.51 -5.76
N GLU A 15 -8.45 8.81 -5.68
CA GLU A 15 -9.60 9.22 -4.88
C GLU A 15 -9.28 9.25 -3.37
N ARG A 16 -8.49 8.28 -2.90
CA ARG A 16 -8.09 8.22 -1.50
C ARG A 16 -7.18 9.40 -1.13
N ILE A 17 -6.21 9.69 -1.98
CA ILE A 17 -5.37 10.88 -1.91
C ILE A 17 -6.24 12.14 -1.94
N ALA A 18 -7.22 12.22 -2.85
CA ALA A 18 -8.15 13.33 -2.96
C ALA A 18 -8.89 13.58 -1.65
N THR A 19 -9.43 12.52 -1.06
CA THR A 19 -10.12 12.58 0.23
C THR A 19 -9.19 13.07 1.34
N MET A 20 -8.00 12.48 1.44
CA MET A 20 -7.03 12.83 2.48
C MET A 20 -6.50 14.27 2.36
N SER A 21 -6.31 14.74 1.13
CA SER A 21 -5.86 16.11 0.84
C SER A 21 -6.98 17.14 0.94
N GLY A 22 -8.22 16.78 0.58
CA GLY A 22 -9.42 17.63 0.74
C GLY A 22 -9.72 17.97 2.20
N TYR A 23 -9.48 17.03 3.12
CA TYR A 23 -9.50 17.33 4.57
C TYR A 23 -8.40 18.31 4.99
N ALA A 24 -7.22 18.27 4.35
CA ALA A 24 -6.13 19.22 4.61
C ALA A 24 -6.41 20.61 4.02
N ALA A 25 -7.08 20.66 2.88
CA ALA A 25 -7.51 21.87 2.16
C ALA A 25 -8.57 22.67 2.91
N LEU A 26 -9.64 22.00 3.35
CA LEU A 26 -10.74 22.62 4.11
C LEU A 26 -10.30 23.20 5.46
N ALA A 27 -9.18 22.72 6.02
CA ALA A 27 -8.62 23.23 7.26
C ALA A 27 -7.73 24.48 7.08
N ARG A 28 -7.37 24.88 5.85
CA ARG A 28 -6.28 25.86 5.62
C ARG A 28 -6.45 26.75 4.38
N SER A 29 -7.63 27.34 4.15
CA SER A 29 -7.77 28.36 3.11
C SER A 29 -6.94 29.61 3.47
N LYS A 30 -5.79 29.76 2.81
CA LYS A 30 -5.10 31.03 2.62
C LYS A 30 -4.98 31.26 1.12
N ALA A 31 -5.35 32.46 0.69
CA ALA A 31 -5.42 32.86 -0.72
C ALA A 31 -4.10 32.61 -1.46
N GLY A 32 -4.15 31.89 -2.57
CA GLY A 32 -3.08 31.83 -3.58
C GLY A 32 -2.25 30.54 -3.69
N MET A 33 -2.54 29.50 -2.89
CA MET A 33 -1.96 28.16 -3.09
C MET A 33 -3.04 27.23 -3.65
N PRO A 34 -2.73 26.30 -4.59
CA PRO A 34 -3.69 25.28 -5.02
C PRO A 34 -4.20 24.54 -3.78
N GLU A 35 -5.50 24.60 -3.55
CA GLU A 35 -6.09 24.25 -2.26
C GLU A 35 -6.01 22.74 -2.03
N ARG A 36 -5.99 21.92 -3.09
CA ARG A 36 -5.98 20.46 -2.99
C ARG A 36 -4.88 19.85 -3.84
N PHE A 37 -4.29 18.73 -3.38
CA PHE A 37 -3.44 17.87 -4.21
C PHE A 37 -4.13 17.51 -5.52
N THR A 38 -5.46 17.39 -5.48
CA THR A 38 -6.33 17.10 -6.64
C THR A 38 -6.39 18.19 -7.69
N ASP A 39 -6.15 19.44 -7.32
CA ASP A 39 -6.21 20.53 -8.28
C ASP A 39 -4.99 20.48 -9.23
N ILE A 40 -3.95 19.73 -8.83
CA ILE A 40 -2.76 19.37 -9.64
C ILE A 40 -2.94 17.99 -10.31
N LEU A 41 -3.83 17.12 -9.80
CA LEU A 41 -4.00 15.74 -10.29
C LEU A 41 -4.45 15.63 -11.76
N GLN A 42 -4.80 16.73 -12.44
CA GLN A 42 -5.48 16.66 -13.75
C GLN A 42 -5.11 17.78 -14.74
N THR A 43 -3.99 18.49 -14.58
CA THR A 43 -3.65 19.62 -15.45
C THR A 43 -2.77 19.26 -16.66
N THR A 44 -1.81 18.35 -16.51
CA THR A 44 -0.88 17.95 -17.60
C THR A 44 -0.51 16.46 -17.55
N ASP A 45 0.00 15.93 -18.67
CA ASP A 45 0.54 14.56 -18.73
C ASP A 45 1.78 14.38 -17.83
N ASP A 46 2.58 15.43 -17.66
CA ASP A 46 3.75 15.43 -16.77
C ASP A 46 3.34 15.31 -15.30
N ASP A 47 2.29 16.04 -14.88
CA ASP A 47 1.73 15.92 -13.53
C ASP A 47 1.26 14.49 -13.28
N ARG A 48 0.54 13.90 -14.25
CA ARG A 48 0.06 12.51 -14.18
C ARG A 48 1.22 11.53 -14.03
N ALA A 49 2.29 11.69 -14.80
CA ALA A 49 3.48 10.84 -14.73
C ALA A 49 4.16 10.92 -13.34
N ILE A 50 4.24 12.11 -12.74
CA ILE A 50 4.80 12.29 -11.39
C ILE A 50 3.96 11.54 -10.35
N ILE A 51 2.63 11.68 -10.40
CA ILE A 51 1.72 11.00 -9.47
C ILE A 51 1.83 9.49 -9.61
N GLN A 52 1.89 8.99 -10.85
CA GLN A 52 2.12 7.57 -11.11
C GLN A 52 3.45 7.07 -10.55
N GLY A 53 4.50 7.90 -10.61
CA GLY A 53 5.77 7.65 -9.95
C GLY A 53 5.61 7.47 -8.44
N PHE A 54 4.95 8.41 -7.78
CA PHE A 54 4.71 8.36 -6.33
C PHE A 54 3.85 7.16 -5.90
N ILE A 55 2.80 6.85 -6.65
CA ILE A 55 1.99 5.65 -6.43
C ILE A 55 2.86 4.41 -6.58
N GLY A 56 3.68 4.37 -7.62
CA GLY A 56 4.64 3.28 -7.88
C GLY A 56 5.59 3.03 -6.71
N GLU A 57 6.15 4.09 -6.11
CA GLU A 57 7.00 4.00 -4.93
C GLU A 57 6.26 3.38 -3.72
N GLY A 58 5.05 3.85 -3.43
CA GLY A 58 4.23 3.29 -2.35
C GLY A 58 3.85 1.82 -2.56
N ILE A 59 3.57 1.42 -3.80
CA ILE A 59 3.30 0.02 -4.15
C ILE A 59 4.57 -0.85 -4.02
N ASN A 60 5.73 -0.34 -4.43
CA ASN A 60 6.99 -1.07 -4.28
C ASN A 60 7.34 -1.29 -2.81
N GLU A 61 7.06 -0.32 -1.94
CA GLU A 61 7.21 -0.48 -0.49
C GLU A 61 6.28 -1.57 0.06
N ALA A 62 5.02 -1.59 -0.38
CA ALA A 62 4.08 -2.67 -0.05
C ALA A 62 4.60 -4.05 -0.46
N VAL A 63 5.03 -4.19 -1.72
CA VAL A 63 5.60 -5.45 -2.25
C VAL A 63 6.83 -5.86 -1.46
N GLY A 64 7.70 -4.91 -1.10
CA GLY A 64 8.90 -5.15 -0.31
C GLY A 64 8.59 -5.72 1.07
N ILE A 65 7.53 -5.23 1.74
CA ILE A 65 7.09 -5.82 3.01
C ILE A 65 6.46 -7.19 2.79
N ILE A 66 5.56 -7.35 1.82
CA ILE A 66 4.91 -8.64 1.56
C ILE A 66 5.97 -9.71 1.29
N ASN A 67 6.97 -9.43 0.45
CA ASN A 67 8.07 -10.36 0.16
C ASN A 67 8.87 -10.82 1.39
N ARG A 68 8.90 -10.04 2.48
CA ARG A 68 9.58 -10.45 3.72
C ARG A 68 8.83 -11.52 4.50
N PHE A 69 7.51 -11.62 4.33
CA PHE A 69 6.65 -12.58 5.04
C PHE A 69 6.12 -13.69 4.11
N MET A 70 5.93 -13.36 2.84
CA MET A 70 5.27 -14.18 1.84
C MET A 70 6.01 -14.01 0.51
N SER A 71 6.76 -15.04 0.11
CA SER A 71 7.50 -15.05 -1.16
C SER A 71 7.00 -16.20 -2.04
N PRO A 72 6.88 -16.01 -3.37
CA PRO A 72 7.18 -14.77 -4.11
C PRO A 72 6.02 -13.77 -4.11
N CYS A 73 6.32 -12.47 -4.08
CA CYS A 73 5.38 -11.37 -4.33
C CYS A 73 5.88 -10.47 -5.46
N SER A 74 4.97 -10.11 -6.38
CA SER A 74 5.25 -9.20 -7.49
C SER A 74 4.08 -8.25 -7.73
N ALA A 75 4.37 -7.04 -8.20
CA ALA A 75 3.37 -6.11 -8.69
C ALA A 75 3.55 -5.88 -10.20
N ARG A 76 2.42 -5.71 -10.90
CA ARG A 76 2.38 -5.30 -12.30
C ARG A 76 1.34 -4.21 -12.46
N PHE A 77 1.72 -3.16 -13.17
CA PHE A 77 0.81 -2.14 -13.61
C PHE A 77 0.28 -2.54 -15.00
N VAL A 78 -1.04 -2.52 -15.17
CA VAL A 78 -1.73 -2.99 -16.36
C VAL A 78 -2.64 -1.88 -16.83
N ASP A 79 -2.42 -1.40 -18.04
CA ASP A 79 -3.30 -0.41 -18.66
C ASP A 79 -4.61 -1.10 -19.07
N ALA A 80 -5.73 -0.56 -18.61
CA ALA A 80 -7.06 -1.13 -18.82
C ALA A 80 -7.92 -0.33 -19.82
N GLY A 81 -7.34 0.67 -20.49
CA GLY A 81 -8.06 1.62 -21.36
C GLY A 81 -8.67 2.78 -20.58
N ASP A 82 -9.09 3.84 -21.29
CA ASP A 82 -9.76 5.04 -20.75
C ASP A 82 -9.09 5.64 -19.50
N ASP A 83 -7.79 5.94 -19.57
CA ASP A 83 -6.97 6.49 -18.47
C ASP A 83 -6.96 5.63 -17.19
N ASN A 84 -7.47 4.40 -17.25
CA ASN A 84 -7.65 3.53 -16.11
C ASN A 84 -6.49 2.53 -16.04
N ARG A 85 -5.77 2.55 -14.93
CA ARG A 85 -4.60 1.69 -14.72
C ARG A 85 -4.84 0.79 -13.51
N LEU A 86 -4.65 -0.51 -13.72
CA LEU A 86 -4.81 -1.52 -12.68
C LEU A 86 -3.46 -1.89 -12.11
N ILE A 87 -3.41 -2.07 -10.79
CA ILE A 87 -2.24 -2.52 -10.07
C ILE A 87 -2.54 -3.93 -9.57
N ARG A 88 -1.88 -4.92 -10.17
CA ARG A 88 -2.03 -6.34 -9.82
C ARG A 88 -0.86 -6.77 -8.95
N ILE A 89 -1.15 -7.14 -7.71
CA ILE A 89 -0.16 -7.63 -6.75
C ILE A 89 -0.44 -9.12 -6.53
N THR A 90 0.47 -9.97 -6.98
CA THR A 90 0.35 -11.43 -6.90
C THR A 90 1.35 -11.98 -5.89
N PHE A 91 0.84 -12.78 -4.95
CA PHE A 91 1.65 -13.45 -3.93
C PHE A 91 0.95 -14.72 -3.42
N THR A 92 1.71 -15.59 -2.77
CA THR A 92 1.22 -16.89 -2.29
C THR A 92 0.79 -16.81 -0.82
N LEU A 93 -0.39 -17.35 -0.49
CA LEU A 93 -0.90 -17.44 0.90
C LEU A 93 -1.23 -18.89 1.31
N PRO A 94 -1.27 -19.19 2.63
CA PRO A 94 -1.87 -20.41 3.16
C PRO A 94 -3.34 -20.57 2.71
N HIS A 95 -3.78 -21.81 2.46
CA HIS A 95 -5.12 -22.11 1.94
C HIS A 95 -6.27 -21.64 2.84
N ASN A 96 -6.02 -21.50 4.13
CA ASN A 96 -6.99 -21.12 5.15
C ASN A 96 -7.06 -19.60 5.37
N CYS A 97 -6.45 -18.78 4.50
CA CYS A 97 -6.54 -17.33 4.65
C CYS A 97 -7.97 -16.83 4.39
N PRO A 98 -8.61 -16.12 5.34
CA PRO A 98 -9.95 -15.58 5.16
C PRO A 98 -10.01 -14.50 4.07
N ALA A 99 -11.10 -14.42 3.32
CA ALA A 99 -11.31 -13.37 2.31
C ALA A 99 -11.24 -11.95 2.90
N SER A 100 -11.79 -11.75 4.12
CA SER A 100 -11.71 -10.47 4.85
C SER A 100 -10.28 -10.00 5.09
N SER A 101 -9.36 -10.96 5.19
CA SER A 101 -7.94 -10.75 5.40
C SER A 101 -7.23 -10.28 4.13
N ILE A 102 -7.69 -10.70 2.95
CA ILE A 102 -7.23 -10.21 1.65
C ILE A 102 -7.74 -8.79 1.42
N GLU A 103 -9.01 -8.53 1.70
CA GLU A 103 -9.60 -7.18 1.59
C GLU A 103 -8.94 -6.19 2.56
N ALA A 104 -8.67 -6.59 3.80
CA ALA A 104 -7.96 -5.74 4.76
C ALA A 104 -6.55 -5.36 4.28
N LEU A 105 -5.86 -6.30 3.61
CA LEU A 105 -4.55 -6.08 3.01
C LEU A 105 -4.65 -5.16 1.80
N LYS A 106 -5.65 -5.36 0.91
CA LYS A 106 -5.93 -4.47 -0.22
C LYS A 106 -6.11 -3.02 0.26
N THR A 107 -7.00 -2.79 1.22
CA THR A 107 -7.25 -1.45 1.79
C THR A 107 -5.99 -0.83 2.39
N THR A 108 -5.19 -1.62 3.10
CA THR A 108 -3.92 -1.14 3.69
C THR A 108 -2.90 -0.75 2.63
N ILE A 109 -2.78 -1.53 1.55
CA ILE A 109 -1.89 -1.18 0.43
C ILE A 109 -2.36 0.11 -0.24
N THR A 110 -3.66 0.25 -0.50
CA THR A 110 -4.24 1.49 -1.07
C THR A 110 -3.95 2.70 -0.18
N ASN A 111 -4.17 2.58 1.14
CA ASN A 111 -3.89 3.67 2.08
C ASN A 111 -2.40 4.01 2.16
N LEU A 112 -1.53 3.00 2.18
CA LEU A 112 -0.08 3.19 2.20
C LEU A 112 0.37 3.97 0.96
N ALA A 113 -0.06 3.52 -0.23
CA ALA A 113 0.28 4.19 -1.48
C ALA A 113 -0.23 5.63 -1.50
N ALA A 114 -1.43 5.89 -0.98
CA ALA A 114 -1.98 7.24 -0.86
C ALA A 114 -1.17 8.12 0.10
N TYR A 115 -0.85 7.64 1.30
CA TYR A 115 -0.08 8.42 2.28
C TYR A 115 1.36 8.68 1.82
N ARG A 116 2.03 7.70 1.20
CA ARG A 116 3.35 7.92 0.60
C ARG A 116 3.28 8.94 -0.53
N SER A 117 2.28 8.83 -1.41
CA SER A 117 2.12 9.80 -2.50
C SER A 117 1.95 11.23 -1.99
N LEU A 118 1.11 11.41 -0.96
CA LEU A 118 0.95 12.70 -0.29
C LEU A 118 2.22 13.15 0.42
N GLN A 119 2.97 12.26 1.06
CA GLN A 119 4.24 12.60 1.68
C GLN A 119 5.23 13.11 0.63
N HIS A 120 5.44 12.38 -0.46
CA HIS A 120 6.38 12.76 -1.52
C HIS A 120 6.02 14.12 -2.12
N TRP A 121 4.75 14.36 -2.38
CA TRP A 121 4.32 15.68 -2.81
C TRP A 121 4.55 16.76 -1.75
N MET A 122 4.14 16.52 -0.50
CA MET A 122 4.30 17.50 0.57
C MET A 122 5.77 17.85 0.83
N LEU A 123 6.71 16.93 0.58
CA LEU A 123 8.15 17.26 0.63
C LEU A 123 8.56 18.33 -0.37
N THR A 124 7.82 18.50 -1.47
CA THR A 124 8.09 19.54 -2.48
C THR A 124 7.43 20.87 -2.14
N VAL A 125 6.23 20.86 -1.54
CA VAL A 125 5.43 22.08 -1.31
C VAL A 125 5.41 22.58 0.13
N LYS A 126 5.42 21.67 1.12
CA LYS A 126 5.33 21.94 2.57
C LYS A 126 6.04 20.84 3.38
N PRO A 127 7.39 20.81 3.41
CA PRO A 127 8.16 19.74 4.02
C PRO A 127 7.82 19.48 5.49
N ASP A 128 7.52 20.53 6.25
CA ASP A 128 7.17 20.46 7.68
C ASP A 128 5.92 19.60 7.95
N GLU A 129 5.02 19.52 6.98
CA GLU A 129 3.78 18.75 7.07
C GLU A 129 3.91 17.34 6.45
N ALA A 130 4.99 17.06 5.70
CA ALA A 130 5.21 15.75 5.08
C ALA A 130 5.37 14.64 6.12
N ASN A 131 5.95 14.96 7.29
CA ASN A 131 6.16 14.01 8.39
C ASN A 131 4.86 13.42 8.95
N LEU A 132 3.74 14.15 8.86
CA LEU A 132 2.43 13.63 9.27
C LEU A 132 1.99 12.49 8.34
N ASN A 133 2.15 12.67 7.03
CA ASN A 133 1.83 11.62 6.05
C ASN A 133 2.81 10.45 6.14
N ALA A 134 4.08 10.71 6.42
CA ALA A 134 5.09 9.69 6.70
C ALA A 134 4.66 8.79 7.88
N SER A 135 4.28 9.41 9.00
CA SER A 135 3.83 8.69 10.20
C SER A 135 2.58 7.83 9.95
N LYS A 136 1.67 8.31 9.10
CA LYS A 136 0.46 7.56 8.71
C LYS A 136 0.79 6.41 7.76
N ALA A 137 1.71 6.60 6.81
CA ALA A 137 2.24 5.52 5.98
C ALA A 137 2.89 4.43 6.84
N ASP A 138 3.70 4.81 7.83
CA ASP A 138 4.36 3.87 8.73
C ASP A 138 3.35 3.08 9.60
N SER A 139 2.23 3.71 9.95
CA SER A 139 1.12 3.03 10.63
C SER A 139 0.47 1.95 9.75
N GLU A 140 0.30 2.21 8.45
CA GLU A 140 -0.21 1.21 7.50
C GLU A 140 0.81 0.10 7.25
N LEU A 141 2.12 0.39 7.23
CA LEU A 141 3.18 -0.62 7.19
C LEU A 141 3.12 -1.54 8.41
N ALA A 142 2.98 -0.97 9.61
CA ALA A 142 2.84 -1.75 10.84
C ALA A 142 1.57 -2.63 10.80
N ARG A 143 0.46 -2.09 10.31
CA ARG A 143 -0.79 -2.85 10.14
C ARG A 143 -0.62 -3.99 9.14
N MET A 144 0.05 -3.75 8.01
CA MET A 144 0.36 -4.78 7.02
C MET A 144 1.20 -5.91 7.61
N ARG A 145 2.25 -5.58 8.38
CA ARG A 145 3.08 -6.57 9.09
C ARG A 145 2.22 -7.43 10.01
N SER A 146 1.32 -6.84 10.80
CA SER A 146 0.42 -7.58 11.68
C SER A 146 -0.52 -8.52 10.91
N LEU A 147 -1.09 -8.05 9.78
CA LEU A 147 -1.97 -8.88 8.94
C LEU A 147 -1.25 -10.09 8.32
N LEU A 148 0.04 -9.93 8.00
CA LEU A 148 0.87 -10.99 7.41
C LEU A 148 1.44 -11.94 8.47
N ALA A 149 1.91 -11.42 9.61
CA ALA A 149 2.51 -12.19 10.69
C ALA A 149 1.54 -13.19 11.35
N VAL A 150 0.25 -12.84 11.47
CA VAL A 150 -0.78 -13.77 11.97
C VAL A 150 -0.90 -15.02 11.09
N ARG A 151 -0.43 -14.97 9.84
CA ARG A 151 -0.51 -16.05 8.86
C ARG A 151 0.77 -16.86 8.71
N GLU A 152 1.87 -16.47 9.36
CA GLU A 152 3.13 -17.22 9.40
C GLU A 152 3.11 -18.44 10.35
N ARG A 153 2.14 -18.56 11.26
CA ARG A 153 2.02 -19.79 12.08
C ARG A 153 1.20 -20.83 11.32
N PRO A 154 1.83 -21.90 10.76
CA PRO A 154 2.22 -23.05 11.60
C PRO A 154 3.41 -23.91 11.13
N LYS A 155 4.31 -24.28 12.05
CA LYS A 155 4.59 -25.66 12.54
C LYS A 155 5.76 -25.58 13.55
N MET A 156 5.45 -25.59 14.85
CA MET A 156 6.38 -26.26 15.76
C MET A 156 6.30 -27.75 15.41
N ASN A 157 7.26 -28.23 14.61
CA ASN A 157 7.58 -29.65 14.61
C ASN A 157 8.21 -29.95 15.98
N HIS A 158 7.38 -30.28 16.96
CA HIS A 158 7.80 -31.19 18.01
C HIS A 158 7.38 -32.61 17.62
N ASP A 159 7.86 -33.05 16.45
CA ASP A 159 8.22 -34.46 16.29
C ASP A 159 9.62 -34.60 16.90
N ASN A 160 9.64 -34.74 18.23
CA ASN A 160 10.72 -35.42 18.92
C ASN A 160 10.05 -36.49 19.79
N LYS A 161 9.45 -37.46 19.10
CA LYS A 161 9.39 -38.82 19.63
C LYS A 161 10.65 -39.53 19.16
N ASP A 162 11.22 -40.27 20.10
CA ASP A 162 12.23 -41.31 19.89
C ASP A 162 13.68 -40.83 19.76
N ASN A 163 14.28 -40.57 20.93
CA ASN A 163 15.57 -41.17 21.30
C ASN A 163 15.91 -40.81 22.76
N ILE A 164 15.41 -41.61 23.71
CA ILE A 164 16.15 -41.86 24.94
C ILE A 164 16.27 -43.37 25.08
N ILE A 165 17.53 -43.78 24.99
CA ILE A 165 18.10 -45.10 25.10
C ILE A 165 17.83 -45.64 26.52
N GLU A 166 17.30 -46.86 26.61
CA GLU A 166 17.39 -47.66 27.83
C GLU A 166 18.88 -47.93 28.13
N LEU A 167 19.34 -47.50 29.31
CA LEU A 167 20.50 -48.03 30.01
C LEU A 167 20.17 -48.14 31.50
#